data_AF-A0A1V5B157-F1
#
_entry.id   AF-A0A1V5B157-F1
#
_cell.length_a   1.000
_cell.length_b   1.000
_cell.length_c   1.000
_cell.angle_alpha   90.00
_cell.angle_beta   90.00
_cell.angle_gamma   90.00
#
_symmetry.space_group_name_H-M   'P 1'
#
loop_
_entity.id
_entity.type
_entity.pdbx_description
1 polymer ?
#
loop_
_entity_poly.entity_id
_entity_poly.type
_entity_poly.pdbx_seq_one_letter_code
_entity_poly.pdbx_strand_id
1 'polypeptide(L)'
;MSDGGDDLQGAIDISALASLQELQDEGEPDIVVEVAGLFIKHAPEKLLAIEKAAKIGDAKAMQIAAHGLKSSSAYVGALRLSEMCKELEQAGRSGDLDKAVEKAEAIKAEYERARDELDSLISKK
;
A
#
# COMPACT_ATOMS: atom_id res chain seq x y z
N MET A 1 -30.56 -12.59 -7.01
CA MET A 1 -29.68 -12.66 -8.20
C MET A 1 -28.57 -11.67 -7.93
N SER A 2 -27.37 -12.18 -7.71
CA SER A 2 -26.21 -11.43 -7.25
C SER A 2 -25.66 -10.60 -8.41
N ASP A 3 -25.70 -9.29 -8.26
CA ASP A 3 -25.05 -8.36 -9.19
C ASP A 3 -23.60 -8.19 -8.76
N GLY A 4 -22.68 -8.39 -9.70
CA GLY A 4 -21.23 -8.47 -9.47
C GLY A 4 -20.62 -7.09 -9.23
N GLY A 5 -20.45 -6.73 -7.95
CA GLY A 5 -20.03 -5.40 -7.52
C GLY A 5 -18.60 -5.26 -7.01
N ASP A 6 -17.61 -6.02 -7.52
CA ASP A 6 -16.23 -5.94 -7.01
C ASP A 6 -15.21 -5.27 -7.97
N ASP A 7 -15.62 -4.84 -9.17
CA ASP A 7 -14.71 -4.21 -10.16
C ASP A 7 -14.75 -2.66 -10.15
N LEU A 8 -15.52 -2.04 -9.25
CA LEU A 8 -15.72 -0.57 -9.21
C LEU A 8 -15.17 0.12 -7.95
N GLN A 9 -14.52 -0.61 -7.02
CA GLN A 9 -13.81 0.03 -5.91
C GLN A 9 -12.37 0.33 -6.34
N GLY A 10 -12.06 1.63 -6.50
CA GLY A 10 -10.69 2.11 -6.71
C GLY A 10 -9.74 1.57 -5.65
N ALA A 11 -8.48 1.36 -6.03
CA ALA A 11 -7.39 1.01 -5.11
C ALA A 11 -7.08 2.13 -4.11
N ILE A 12 -7.52 3.37 -4.39
CA ILE A 12 -7.30 4.56 -3.56
C ILE A 12 -8.63 5.13 -3.03
N ASP A 13 -8.71 5.27 -1.70
CA ASP A 13 -9.77 6.06 -1.07
C ASP A 13 -9.47 7.55 -1.23
N ILE A 14 -10.20 8.19 -2.16
CA ILE A 14 -10.08 9.62 -2.47
C ILE A 14 -10.38 10.50 -1.24
N SER A 15 -11.19 10.03 -0.30
CA SER A 15 -11.52 10.78 0.92
C SER A 15 -10.28 10.99 1.78
N ALA A 16 -9.37 10.01 1.83
CA ALA A 16 -8.11 10.14 2.54
C ALA A 16 -7.22 11.24 1.93
N LEU A 17 -7.18 11.33 0.59
CA LEU A 17 -6.46 12.38 -0.11
C LEU A 17 -7.11 13.76 0.08
N ALA A 18 -8.44 13.83 0.10
CA ALA A 18 -9.17 15.06 0.38
C ALA A 18 -8.84 15.60 1.78
N SER A 19 -8.80 14.73 2.80
CA SER A 19 -8.39 15.13 4.15
C SER A 19 -6.94 15.60 4.23
N LEU A 20 -6.03 15.07 3.41
CA LEU A 20 -4.67 15.61 3.30
C LEU A 20 -4.69 17.02 2.69
N GLN A 21 -5.51 17.23 1.67
CA GLN A 21 -5.61 18.52 1.00
C GLN A 21 -6.19 19.62 1.90
N GLU A 22 -7.05 19.28 2.86
CA GLU A 22 -7.53 20.21 3.90
C GLU A 22 -6.41 20.73 4.82
N LEU A 23 -5.27 20.03 4.88
CA LEU A 23 -4.10 20.42 5.67
C LEU A 23 -3.10 21.29 4.86
N GLN A 24 -3.35 21.55 3.58
CA GLN A 24 -2.46 22.34 2.74
C GLN A 24 -2.56 23.83 3.07
N ASP A 25 -1.43 24.46 3.41
CA ASP A 25 -1.33 25.90 3.59
C ASP A 25 -1.31 26.63 2.23
N GLU A 26 -1.88 27.84 2.20
CA GLU A 26 -1.85 28.69 1.00
C GLU A 26 -0.39 29.04 0.62
N GLY A 27 -0.01 28.70 -0.61
CA GLY A 27 1.33 28.98 -1.15
C GLY A 27 2.33 27.82 -1.03
N GLU A 28 1.97 26.74 -0.34
CA GLU A 28 2.78 25.51 -0.27
C GLU A 28 2.48 24.57 -1.46
N PRO A 29 3.43 23.68 -1.82
CA PRO A 29 3.21 22.63 -2.83
C PRO A 29 2.00 21.75 -2.51
N ASP A 30 1.43 21.13 -3.55
CA ASP A 30 0.30 20.23 -3.39
C ASP A 30 0.70 18.99 -2.58
N ILE A 31 0.27 18.96 -1.32
CA ILE A 31 0.59 17.90 -0.35
C ILE A 31 0.17 16.52 -0.86
N VAL A 32 -0.89 16.41 -1.67
CA VAL A 32 -1.32 15.13 -2.25
C VAL A 32 -0.28 14.64 -3.25
N VAL A 33 0.25 15.52 -4.10
CA VAL A 33 1.31 15.18 -5.07
C VAL A 33 2.59 14.74 -4.35
N GLU A 34 2.98 15.46 -3.30
CA GLU A 34 4.19 15.13 -2.53
C GLU A 34 4.05 13.78 -1.82
N VAL A 35 2.96 13.57 -1.09
CA VAL A 35 2.73 12.35 -0.32
C VAL A 35 2.57 11.13 -1.24
N ALA A 36 1.81 11.26 -2.34
CA ALA A 36 1.68 10.21 -3.33
C ALA A 36 3.04 9.89 -3.98
N GLY A 37 3.81 10.91 -4.39
CA GLY A 37 5.14 10.73 -4.98
C GLY A 37 6.12 10.03 -4.03
N LEU A 38 6.12 10.39 -2.74
CA LEU A 38 6.92 9.72 -1.72
C LEU A 38 6.51 8.25 -1.54
N PHE A 39 5.21 7.96 -1.48
CA PHE A 39 4.72 6.59 -1.41
C PHE A 39 5.18 5.76 -2.62
N ILE A 40 4.98 6.27 -3.83
CA ILE A 40 5.37 5.60 -5.08
C ILE A 40 6.88 5.35 -5.11
N LYS A 41 7.69 6.33 -4.69
CA LYS A 41 9.15 6.22 -4.66
C LYS A 41 9.67 5.19 -3.65
N HIS A 42 9.06 5.10 -2.47
CA HIS A 42 9.61 4.34 -1.34
C HIS A 42 8.97 2.95 -1.15
N ALA A 43 7.74 2.73 -1.60
CA ALA A 43 7.07 1.43 -1.49
C ALA A 43 7.83 0.26 -2.18
N PRO A 44 8.49 0.43 -3.35
CA PRO A 44 9.23 -0.66 -4.00
C PRO A 44 10.34 -1.27 -3.14
N GLU A 45 11.01 -0.47 -2.31
CA GLU A 45 12.03 -0.96 -1.37
C GLU A 45 11.42 -1.92 -0.34
N LYS A 46 10.25 -1.58 0.19
CA LYS A 46 9.54 -2.40 1.19
C LYS A 46 8.97 -3.66 0.56
N LEU A 47 8.45 -3.58 -0.66
CA LEU A 47 7.99 -4.74 -1.43
C LEU A 47 9.12 -5.73 -1.67
N LEU A 48 10.30 -5.24 -2.07
CA LEU A 48 11.47 -6.08 -2.28
C LEU A 48 11.92 -6.74 -0.96
N ALA A 49 11.88 -6.00 0.15
CA ALA A 49 12.21 -6.54 1.47
C ALA A 49 11.22 -7.64 1.91
N ILE A 50 9.92 -7.43 1.69
CA ILE A 50 8.86 -8.42 1.92
C ILE A 50 9.11 -9.68 1.09
N GLU A 51 9.35 -9.54 -0.22
CA GLU A 51 9.57 -10.66 -1.13
C GLU A 51 10.81 -11.48 -0.73
N LYS A 52 11.91 -10.81 -0.39
CA LYS A 52 13.14 -11.48 0.08
C LYS A 52 12.90 -12.22 1.39
N ALA A 53 12.27 -11.58 2.36
CA ALA A 53 11.99 -12.17 3.67
C ALA A 53 11.07 -13.38 3.56
N ALA A 54 10.04 -13.32 2.70
CA ALA A 54 9.15 -14.43 2.41
C ALA A 54 9.89 -15.63 1.80
N LYS A 55 10.81 -15.40 0.85
CA LYS A 55 11.57 -16.47 0.18
C LYS A 55 12.53 -17.21 1.10
N ILE A 56 13.14 -16.52 2.06
CA ILE A 56 14.12 -17.12 2.98
C ILE A 56 13.53 -17.51 4.33
N GLY A 57 12.23 -17.27 4.54
CA GLY A 57 11.56 -17.57 5.81
C GLY A 57 11.92 -16.64 6.97
N ASP A 58 12.35 -15.40 6.69
CA ASP A 58 12.68 -14.42 7.74
C ASP A 58 11.42 -13.69 8.22
N ALA A 59 10.73 -14.32 9.18
CA ALA A 59 9.49 -13.81 9.76
C ALA A 59 9.64 -12.39 10.33
N LYS A 60 10.80 -12.05 10.92
CA LYS A 60 11.02 -10.76 11.56
C LYS A 60 11.23 -9.65 10.54
N ALA A 61 12.05 -9.89 9.52
CA ALA A 61 12.24 -8.93 8.43
C ALA A 61 10.93 -8.69 7.68
N MET A 62 10.15 -9.76 7.43
CA MET A 62 8.85 -9.67 6.78
C MET A 62 7.88 -8.80 7.60
N GLN A 63 7.79 -9.03 8.91
CA GLN A 63 6.96 -8.24 9.82
C GLN A 63 7.30 -6.74 9.73
N ILE A 64 8.59 -6.39 9.83
CA ILE A 64 9.05 -5.00 9.83
C ILE A 64 8.74 -4.31 8.50
N ALA A 65 9.03 -4.98 7.38
CA ALA A 65 8.80 -4.42 6.05
C ALA A 65 7.29 -4.25 5.77
N ALA A 66 6.47 -5.24 6.13
CA ALA A 66 5.01 -5.18 6.02
C ALA A 66 4.41 -4.06 6.89
N HIS A 67 4.88 -3.89 8.13
CA HIS A 67 4.43 -2.81 9.00
C HIS A 67 4.71 -1.43 8.39
N GLY A 68 5.92 -1.22 7.84
CA GLY A 68 6.27 0.04 7.19
C GLY A 68 5.41 0.35 5.97
N LEU A 69 5.14 -0.67 5.13
CA LEU A 69 4.30 -0.52 3.95
C LEU A 69 2.82 -0.31 4.31
N LYS A 70 2.33 -0.96 5.37
CA LYS A 70 0.97 -0.78 5.89
C LYS A 70 0.66 0.67 6.20
N SER A 71 1.52 1.31 6.99
CA SER A 71 1.32 2.70 7.44
C SER A 71 1.37 3.68 6.28
N SER A 72 2.32 3.53 5.37
CA SER A 72 2.41 4.40 4.19
C SER A 72 1.22 4.19 3.24
N SER A 73 0.71 2.96 3.11
CA SER A 73 -0.47 2.65 2.29
C SER A 73 -1.73 3.28 2.88
N ALA A 74 -1.93 3.17 4.20
CA ALA A 74 -3.07 3.81 4.86
C ALA A 74 -3.04 5.34 4.72
N TYR A 75 -1.86 5.94 4.81
CA TYR A 75 -1.70 7.39 4.72
C TYR A 75 -2.12 7.95 3.35
N VAL A 76 -1.94 7.18 2.27
CA VAL A 76 -2.34 7.59 0.90
C VAL A 76 -3.71 7.05 0.48
N GLY A 77 -4.47 6.46 1.39
CA GLY A 77 -5.79 5.88 1.07
C GLY A 77 -5.75 4.51 0.37
N ALA A 78 -4.58 3.87 0.24
CA ALA A 78 -4.46 2.51 -0.29
C ALA A 78 -4.87 1.46 0.78
N LEU A 79 -6.15 1.48 1.17
CA LEU A 79 -6.66 0.74 2.34
C LEU A 79 -6.58 -0.78 2.17
N ARG A 80 -6.89 -1.29 0.97
CA ARG A 80 -6.78 -2.72 0.66
C ARG A 80 -5.33 -3.20 0.79
N LEU A 81 -4.38 -2.45 0.22
CA LEU A 81 -2.95 -2.74 0.37
C LEU A 81 -2.52 -2.71 1.84
N SER A 82 -3.04 -1.76 2.62
CA SER A 82 -2.77 -1.67 4.06
C SER A 82 -3.24 -2.92 4.82
N GLU A 83 -4.46 -3.39 4.57
CA GLU A 83 -5.00 -4.60 5.22
C GLU A 83 -4.22 -5.86 4.79
N MET A 84 -3.83 -6.00 3.52
CA MET A 84 -2.98 -7.11 3.08
C MET A 84 -1.62 -7.10 3.77
N CYS A 85 -1.01 -5.92 3.96
CA CYS A 85 0.24 -5.78 4.71
C CYS A 85 0.06 -6.15 6.19
N LYS A 86 -1.08 -5.84 6.79
CA LYS A 86 -1.41 -6.22 8.17
C LYS A 86 -1.57 -7.73 8.33
N GLU A 87 -2.19 -8.41 7.37
CA GLU A 87 -2.25 -9.87 7.37
C GLU A 87 -0.86 -10.51 7.28
N LEU A 88 0.02 -9.95 6.45
CA LEU A 88 1.41 -10.42 6.34
C LEU A 88 2.22 -10.13 7.61
N GLU A 89 2.02 -8.96 8.24
CA GLU A 89 2.61 -8.62 9.54
C GLU A 89 2.20 -9.63 10.62
N GLN A 90 0.93 -10.05 10.63
CA GLN A 90 0.42 -11.06 11.56
C GLN A 90 1.02 -12.45 11.30
N ALA A 91 1.11 -12.86 10.03
CA ALA A 91 1.77 -14.11 9.62
C ALA A 91 3.25 -14.15 10.07
N GLY A 92 3.99 -13.05 9.90
CA GLY A 92 5.35 -12.92 10.41
C GLY A 92 5.43 -12.97 11.95
N ARG A 93 4.40 -12.48 12.65
CA ARG A 93 4.35 -12.53 14.11
C ARG A 93 4.02 -13.92 14.66
N SER A 94 3.15 -14.69 14.01
CA SER A 94 2.79 -16.05 14.41
C SER A 94 3.83 -17.10 13.97
N GLY A 95 4.71 -16.75 13.03
CA GLY A 95 5.63 -17.69 12.38
C GLY A 95 4.95 -18.57 11.32
N ASP A 96 3.68 -18.28 11.00
CA ASP A 96 2.92 -18.98 9.97
C ASP A 96 3.27 -18.36 8.61
N LEU A 97 4.38 -18.85 8.04
CA LEU A 97 4.89 -18.40 6.74
C LEU A 97 4.38 -19.24 5.58
N ASP A 98 3.46 -20.18 5.84
CA ASP A 98 2.80 -20.93 4.79
C ASP A 98 2.01 -19.94 3.93
N LYS A 99 2.42 -19.80 2.67
CA LYS A 99 1.93 -18.80 1.69
C LYS A 99 2.49 -17.38 1.83
N ALA A 100 3.56 -17.15 2.60
CA ALA A 100 4.20 -15.83 2.67
C ALA A 100 4.60 -15.29 1.28
N VAL A 101 5.09 -16.17 0.39
CA VAL A 101 5.48 -15.81 -0.99
C VAL A 101 4.26 -15.42 -1.83
N GLU A 102 3.18 -16.20 -1.79
CA GLU A 102 1.91 -15.91 -2.49
C GLU A 102 1.32 -14.57 -2.01
N LYS A 103 1.32 -14.33 -0.69
CA LYS A 103 0.87 -13.05 -0.12
C LYS A 103 1.75 -11.88 -0.54
N ALA A 104 3.08 -12.07 -0.61
CA ALA A 104 4.01 -11.04 -1.08
C ALA A 104 3.75 -10.67 -2.55
N GLU A 105 3.49 -11.64 -3.41
CA GLU A 105 3.13 -11.42 -4.81
C GLU A 105 1.79 -10.67 -4.94
N ALA A 106 0.79 -11.07 -4.16
CA ALA A 106 -0.50 -10.38 -4.12
C ALA A 106 -0.39 -8.92 -3.64
N ILE A 107 0.41 -8.66 -2.60
CA ILE A 107 0.69 -7.30 -2.11
C ILE A 107 1.35 -6.46 -3.20
N LYS A 108 2.31 -7.04 -3.94
CA LYS A 108 2.95 -6.35 -5.06
C LYS A 108 1.94 -5.99 -6.15
N ALA A 109 1.06 -6.91 -6.55
CA ALA A 109 0.02 -6.63 -7.55
C ALA A 109 -0.95 -5.53 -7.08
N GLU A 110 -1.33 -5.53 -5.80
CA GLU A 110 -2.19 -4.50 -5.23
C GLU A 110 -1.49 -3.12 -5.19
N TYR A 111 -0.19 -3.09 -4.90
CA TYR A 111 0.60 -1.87 -4.98
C TYR A 111 0.63 -1.30 -6.40
N GLU A 112 0.80 -2.13 -7.43
CA GLU A 112 0.82 -1.66 -8.81
C GLU A 112 -0.52 -0.99 -9.18
N ARG A 113 -1.65 -1.58 -8.75
CA ARG A 113 -2.97 -0.95 -8.91
C ARG A 113 -3.07 0.40 -8.20
N ALA A 114 -2.62 0.47 -6.94
CA ALA A 114 -2.63 1.70 -6.16
C ALA A 114 -1.72 2.78 -6.77
N ARG A 115 -0.54 2.39 -7.25
CA ARG A 115 0.40 3.28 -7.94
C ARG A 115 -0.23 3.86 -9.19
N ASP A 116 -0.77 3.02 -10.07
CA ASP A 116 -1.32 3.46 -11.35
C ASP A 116 -2.50 4.43 -11.14
N GLU A 117 -3.32 4.20 -10.12
CA GLU A 117 -4.40 5.11 -9.76
C GLU A 117 -3.88 6.44 -9.19
N LEU A 118 -2.89 6.41 -8.27
CA LEU A 118 -2.24 7.62 -7.76
C LEU A 118 -1.59 8.43 -8.88
N ASP A 119 -0.85 7.79 -9.79
CA ASP A 119 -0.20 8.43 -10.94
C ASP A 119 -1.25 9.14 -11.83
N SER A 120 -2.39 8.48 -12.08
CA SER A 120 -3.51 9.07 -12.83
C SER A 120 -4.15 10.25 -12.10
N LEU A 121 -4.22 10.24 -10.76
CA LEU A 121 -4.78 11.33 -9.96
C LEU A 121 -3.85 12.55 -9.93
N ILE A 122 -2.55 12.35 -9.73
CA ILE A 122 -1.58 13.46 -9.64
C ILE A 122 -1.23 14.05 -11.02
N SER A 123 -1.31 13.27 -12.10
CA SER A 123 -1.06 13.78 -13.47
C SER A 123 -2.19 14.68 -14.00
N LYS A 124 -3.35 14.69 -13.33
CA LYS A 124 -4.53 15.50 -13.70
C LYS A 124 -4.59 16.83 -12.92
N LYS A 125 -3.69 17.03 -11.96
CA LYS A 125 -3.54 18.28 -11.20
C LYS A 125 -2.55 19.19 -11.91
#